data_AF-A0A4U9HP17-F1
#
_entry.id   AF-A0A4U9HP17-F1
#
_cell.length_a   1.000
_cell.length_b   1.000
_cell.length_c   1.000
_cell.angle_alpha   90.00
_cell.angle_beta   90.00
_cell.angle_gamma   90.00
#
_symmetry.space_group_name_H-M   'P 1'
#
loop_
_entity.id
_entity.type
_entity.pdbx_description
1 polymer ?
#
loop_
_entity_poly.entity_id
_entity_poly.type
_entity_poly.pdbx_seq_one_letter_code
_entity_poly.pdbx_strand_id
1 'polypeptide(L)'
;MSDLLARSVIPPYILRRIVEHGSVPQRDCAQHTLNHVQSLLGNMPLRAAGSQSAAAGSVMRDIYDAQNGTQLPGKAVRKEGQPSNHDVAVDEAYDYLGVTYDFFWQAFKRNSLDNQGLVLTGSVHYGREYQNAFWNGQQMVFGDGDGEIFNRFTIAIDVVGHELAHGVTESEAGLVYFQQAGALNESLSDVFGSMVKQFHLKQTPTRPTG
;
A
#
# COMPACT_ATOMS: atom_id res chain seq x y z
N MET A 1 5.80 4.47 -25.56
CA MET A 1 4.57 4.21 -24.77
C MET A 1 5.06 3.81 -23.39
N SER A 2 4.83 4.66 -22.40
CA SER A 2 5.36 4.55 -21.05
C SER A 2 4.44 3.67 -20.21
N ASP A 3 4.88 2.45 -19.92
CA ASP A 3 4.17 1.54 -19.03
C ASP A 3 4.18 2.11 -17.61
N LEU A 4 2.98 2.42 -17.10
CA LEU A 4 2.75 2.72 -15.69
C LEU A 4 2.86 1.40 -14.94
N LEU A 5 4.06 1.10 -14.46
CA LEU A 5 4.31 -0.07 -13.65
C LEU A 5 3.48 0.04 -12.36
N ALA A 6 2.69 -0.99 -12.05
CA ALA A 6 2.04 -1.10 -10.75
C ALA A 6 3.13 -1.16 -9.67
N ARG A 7 3.02 -0.25 -8.70
CA ARG A 7 4.02 -0.03 -7.67
C ARG A 7 3.79 -1.02 -6.56
N SER A 8 4.77 -1.87 -6.31
CA SER A 8 4.57 -3.08 -5.55
C SER A 8 5.80 -3.35 -4.70
N VAL A 9 5.61 -3.42 -3.38
CA VAL A 9 6.70 -3.55 -2.41
C VAL A 9 7.63 -4.74 -2.67
N ILE A 10 7.11 -5.89 -3.14
CA ILE A 10 7.95 -7.03 -3.50
C ILE A 10 8.27 -6.98 -5.00
N PRO A 11 9.53 -6.67 -5.38
CA PRO A 11 9.89 -6.52 -6.78
C PRO A 11 9.95 -7.88 -7.49
N PRO A 12 9.68 -7.95 -8.80
CA PRO A 12 9.59 -9.21 -9.55
C PRO A 12 10.82 -10.12 -9.46
N TYR A 13 12.02 -9.57 -9.25
CA TYR A 13 13.24 -10.38 -9.14
C TYR A 13 13.32 -11.15 -7.81
N ILE A 14 12.70 -10.66 -6.73
CA ILE A 14 12.60 -11.39 -5.46
C ILE A 14 11.64 -12.57 -5.62
N LEU A 15 10.47 -12.37 -6.24
CA LEU A 15 9.53 -13.45 -6.52
C LEU A 15 10.15 -14.53 -7.41
N ARG A 16 10.89 -14.13 -8.48
CA ARG A 16 11.64 -15.09 -9.31
C ARG A 16 12.66 -15.90 -8.50
N ARG A 17 13.35 -15.26 -7.55
CA ARG A 17 14.30 -15.95 -6.69
C ARG A 17 13.62 -17.03 -5.85
N ILE A 18 12.42 -16.76 -5.32
CA ILE A 18 11.61 -17.74 -4.58
C ILE A 18 11.16 -18.87 -5.50
N VAL A 19 10.67 -18.56 -6.70
CA VAL A 19 10.29 -19.57 -7.71
C VAL A 19 11.45 -20.52 -8.04
N GLU A 20 12.68 -20.01 -8.13
CA GLU A 20 13.86 -20.81 -8.45
C GLU A 20 14.34 -21.70 -7.27
N HIS A 21 14.21 -21.23 -6.03
CA HIS A 21 14.91 -21.81 -4.87
C HIS A 21 14.00 -22.35 -3.75
N GLY A 22 12.72 -21.98 -3.74
CA GLY A 22 11.78 -22.33 -2.67
C GLY A 22 11.37 -23.80 -2.66
N SER A 23 10.61 -24.20 -1.63
CA SER A 23 9.84 -25.44 -1.62
C SER A 23 8.69 -25.37 -2.64
N VAL A 24 8.07 -26.51 -2.98
CA VAL A 24 6.91 -26.52 -3.90
C VAL A 24 5.82 -25.50 -3.50
N PRO A 25 5.31 -25.47 -2.25
CA PRO A 25 4.28 -24.51 -1.88
C PRO A 25 4.76 -23.04 -1.97
N GLN A 26 6.01 -22.76 -1.58
CA GLN A 26 6.59 -21.41 -1.70
C GLN A 26 6.68 -20.95 -3.16
N ARG A 27 7.06 -21.87 -4.08
CA ARG A 27 7.14 -21.58 -5.51
C ARG A 27 5.77 -21.27 -6.09
N ASP A 28 4.75 -22.03 -5.72
CA ASP A 28 3.38 -21.85 -6.23
C ASP A 28 2.83 -20.48 -5.83
N CYS A 29 2.99 -20.08 -4.56
CA CYS A 29 2.59 -18.76 -4.06
C CYS A 29 3.33 -17.61 -4.78
N ALA A 30 4.66 -17.73 -4.90
CA ALA A 30 5.49 -16.73 -5.56
C ALA A 30 5.18 -16.62 -7.05
N GLN A 31 4.93 -17.75 -7.74
CA GLN A 31 4.61 -17.78 -9.16
C GLN A 31 3.24 -17.15 -9.44
N HIS A 32 2.22 -17.45 -8.62
CA HIS A 32 0.91 -16.81 -8.72
C HIS A 32 1.02 -15.30 -8.52
N THR A 33 1.75 -14.86 -7.50
CA THR A 33 1.99 -13.44 -7.22
C THR A 33 2.74 -12.77 -8.39
N LEU A 34 3.79 -13.41 -8.92
CA LEU A 34 4.60 -12.88 -10.02
C LEU A 34 3.79 -12.70 -11.31
N ASN A 35 2.97 -13.70 -11.66
CA ASN A 35 2.11 -13.63 -12.84
C ASN A 35 1.11 -12.46 -12.72
N HIS A 36 0.55 -12.26 -11.53
CA HIS A 36 -0.37 -11.15 -11.29
C HIS A 36 0.34 -9.79 -11.37
N VAL A 37 1.48 -9.63 -10.69
CA VAL A 37 2.28 -8.38 -10.75
C VAL A 37 2.61 -8.01 -12.20
N GLN A 38 3.00 -9.00 -13.02
CA GLN A 38 3.26 -8.77 -14.44
C GLN A 38 2.02 -8.32 -15.22
N SER A 39 0.82 -8.79 -14.84
CA SER A 39 -0.44 -8.38 -15.49
C SER A 39 -0.88 -6.97 -15.11
N LEU A 40 -0.55 -6.51 -13.90
CA LEU A 40 -0.88 -5.16 -13.42
C LEU A 40 -0.11 -4.08 -14.19
N LEU A 41 1.04 -4.40 -14.77
CA LEU A 41 1.89 -3.48 -15.54
C LEU A 41 1.21 -2.95 -16.81
N GLY A 42 0.07 -3.52 -17.22
CA GLY A 42 -0.64 -3.15 -18.46
C GLY A 42 -1.98 -2.44 -18.27
N ASN A 43 -2.56 -2.39 -17.05
CA ASN A 43 -3.92 -1.91 -16.83
C ASN A 43 -4.07 -1.24 -15.45
N MET A 44 -3.73 0.06 -15.36
CA MET A 44 -4.03 0.87 -14.19
C MET A 44 -5.29 1.71 -14.45
N PRO A 45 -6.35 1.59 -13.63
CA PRO A 45 -7.59 2.32 -13.87
C PRO A 45 -7.40 3.83 -13.63
N LEU A 46 -7.78 4.64 -14.62
CA LEU A 46 -7.88 6.08 -14.47
C LEU A 46 -8.86 6.44 -13.34
N ARG A 47 -8.48 7.39 -12.48
CA ARG A 47 -9.34 7.89 -11.39
C ARG A 47 -10.69 8.34 -11.94
N ALA A 48 -11.78 7.82 -11.38
CA ALA A 48 -13.11 8.36 -11.63
C ALA A 48 -13.26 9.72 -10.92
N ALA A 49 -13.60 10.76 -11.68
CA ALA A 49 -13.85 12.09 -11.12
C ALA A 49 -15.17 12.08 -10.33
N GLY A 50 -15.14 12.48 -9.04
CA GLY A 50 -16.34 12.70 -8.23
C GLY A 50 -16.44 11.98 -6.88
N SER A 51 -15.34 11.41 -6.34
CA SER A 51 -15.33 10.85 -4.99
C SER A 51 -15.52 11.94 -3.92
N GLN A 52 -16.22 11.59 -2.83
CA GLN A 52 -16.33 12.44 -1.65
C GLN A 52 -14.94 12.85 -1.17
N SER A 53 -14.74 14.13 -0.84
CA SER A 53 -13.49 14.62 -0.27
C SER A 53 -13.64 14.88 1.22
N ALA A 54 -12.63 14.47 1.98
CA ALA A 54 -12.54 14.75 3.40
C ALA A 54 -12.11 16.20 3.63
N ALA A 55 -12.68 16.84 4.66
CA ALA A 55 -12.25 18.16 5.09
C ALA A 55 -10.79 18.12 5.59
N ALA A 56 -10.07 19.22 5.40
CA ALA A 56 -8.67 19.31 5.82
C ALA A 56 -8.51 19.08 7.33
N GLY A 57 -7.62 18.15 7.70
CA GLY A 57 -7.38 17.74 9.08
C GLY A 57 -8.30 16.64 9.60
N SER A 58 -9.20 16.12 8.76
CA SER A 58 -10.04 14.97 9.07
C SER A 58 -9.81 13.88 8.01
N VAL A 59 -9.38 12.69 8.44
CA VAL A 59 -9.25 11.54 7.55
C VAL A 59 -10.64 10.94 7.25
N MET A 60 -10.81 10.38 6.05
CA MET A 60 -11.88 9.42 5.75
C MET A 60 -11.27 8.13 5.23
N ARG A 61 -11.60 7.01 5.87
CA ARG A 61 -11.15 5.66 5.49
C ARG A 61 -12.32 4.77 5.10
N ASP A 62 -12.09 3.92 4.12
CA ASP A 62 -12.97 2.80 3.80
C ASP A 62 -12.15 1.52 3.60
N ILE A 63 -12.34 0.54 4.49
CA ILE A 63 -11.66 -0.75 4.44
C ILE A 63 -12.62 -1.83 3.93
N TYR A 64 -12.11 -2.62 3.00
CA TYR A 64 -12.79 -3.71 2.33
C TYR A 64 -12.05 -5.03 2.52
N ASP A 65 -12.79 -6.12 2.40
CA ASP A 65 -12.31 -7.50 2.44
C ASP A 65 -12.53 -8.13 1.06
N ALA A 66 -11.44 -8.54 0.40
CA ALA A 66 -11.47 -9.21 -0.89
C ALA A 66 -11.81 -10.72 -0.78
N GLN A 67 -11.91 -11.25 0.44
CA GLN A 67 -12.34 -12.60 0.78
C GLN A 67 -11.51 -13.68 0.06
N ASN A 68 -10.20 -13.46 0.00
CA ASN A 68 -9.22 -14.25 -0.75
C ASN A 68 -9.47 -14.35 -2.26
N GLY A 69 -10.35 -13.51 -2.79
CA GLY A 69 -10.51 -13.26 -4.22
C GLY A 69 -9.61 -12.11 -4.70
N THR A 70 -9.65 -11.86 -6.00
CA THR A 70 -8.86 -10.79 -6.64
C THR A 70 -9.73 -9.63 -7.15
N GLN A 71 -11.04 -9.65 -6.85
CA GLN A 71 -11.98 -8.60 -7.24
C GLN A 71 -11.90 -7.44 -6.24
N LEU A 72 -11.57 -6.25 -6.73
CA LEU A 72 -11.51 -5.02 -5.94
C LEU A 72 -12.79 -4.17 -6.07
N PRO A 73 -13.15 -3.37 -5.05
CA PRO A 73 -12.53 -3.34 -3.72
C PRO A 73 -12.97 -4.52 -2.82
N GLY A 74 -13.99 -5.29 -3.21
CA GLY A 74 -14.53 -6.38 -2.39
C GLY A 74 -15.67 -5.92 -1.48
N LYS A 75 -15.85 -6.57 -0.32
CA LYS A 75 -16.93 -6.30 0.63
C LYS A 75 -16.51 -5.23 1.64
N ALA A 76 -17.27 -4.16 1.78
CA ALA A 76 -16.98 -3.15 2.82
C ALA A 76 -17.10 -3.77 4.22
N VAL A 77 -16.07 -3.59 5.06
CA VAL A 77 -16.00 -4.17 6.41
C VAL A 77 -15.80 -3.13 7.51
N ARG A 78 -15.17 -1.98 7.21
CA ARG A 78 -14.98 -0.92 8.20
C ARG A 78 -14.85 0.45 7.53
N LYS A 79 -15.79 1.35 7.82
CA LYS A 79 -15.75 2.76 7.37
C LYS A 79 -15.24 3.68 8.47
N GLU A 80 -14.94 4.92 8.11
CA GLU A 80 -14.57 5.96 9.06
C GLU A 80 -15.54 6.04 10.25
N GLY A 81 -15.00 6.02 11.47
CA GLY A 81 -15.75 6.07 12.72
C GLY A 81 -16.41 4.75 13.14
N GLN A 82 -16.37 3.69 12.32
CA GLN A 82 -16.90 2.38 12.72
C GLN A 82 -15.93 1.64 13.65
N PRO A 83 -16.46 0.89 14.63
CA PRO A 83 -15.64 0.09 15.53
C PRO A 83 -14.91 -1.03 14.76
N SER A 84 -13.86 -1.59 15.39
CA SER A 84 -13.17 -2.78 14.90
C SER A 84 -14.15 -3.95 14.72
N ASN A 85 -13.92 -4.75 13.68
CA ASN A 85 -14.60 -6.03 13.44
C ASN A 85 -13.79 -7.23 14.00
N HIS A 86 -12.69 -6.95 14.72
CA HIS A 86 -11.75 -7.90 15.30
C HIS A 86 -10.92 -8.73 14.30
N ASP A 87 -10.87 -8.30 13.04
CA ASP A 87 -9.89 -8.80 12.09
C ASP A 87 -8.61 -7.96 12.17
N VAL A 88 -7.48 -8.61 12.44
CA VAL A 88 -6.20 -7.93 12.64
C VAL A 88 -5.71 -7.21 11.37
N ALA A 89 -5.96 -7.75 10.19
CA ALA A 89 -5.54 -7.11 8.94
C ALA A 89 -6.40 -5.87 8.66
N VAL A 90 -7.70 -5.94 8.93
CA VAL A 90 -8.62 -4.79 8.84
C VAL A 90 -8.22 -3.70 9.82
N ASP A 91 -7.92 -4.07 11.06
CA ASP A 91 -7.54 -3.12 12.11
C ASP A 91 -6.21 -2.43 11.79
N GLU A 92 -5.18 -3.19 11.39
CA GLU A 92 -3.89 -2.64 10.97
C GLU A 92 -4.04 -1.72 9.74
N ALA A 93 -4.79 -2.13 8.71
CA ALA A 93 -5.02 -1.30 7.54
C ALA A 93 -5.76 -0.01 7.91
N TYR A 94 -6.81 -0.08 8.73
CA TYR A 94 -7.57 1.07 9.19
C TYR A 94 -6.69 2.05 9.98
N ASP A 95 -5.90 1.53 10.92
CA ASP A 95 -5.06 2.34 11.81
C ASP A 95 -3.89 2.96 11.04
N TYR A 96 -3.18 2.20 10.21
CA TYR A 96 -1.98 2.67 9.50
C TYR A 96 -2.30 3.62 8.34
N LEU A 97 -3.46 3.48 7.67
CA LEU A 97 -3.96 4.53 6.76
C LEU A 97 -4.21 5.83 7.53
N GLY A 98 -4.80 5.75 8.73
CA GLY A 98 -5.05 6.91 9.59
C GLY A 98 -3.76 7.60 10.04
N VAL A 99 -2.79 6.82 10.55
CA VAL A 99 -1.50 7.36 10.99
C VAL A 99 -0.73 8.01 9.84
N THR A 100 -0.79 7.44 8.64
CA THR A 100 -0.16 8.03 7.45
C THR A 100 -0.80 9.37 7.09
N TYR A 101 -2.13 9.47 7.12
CA TYR A 101 -2.82 10.75 6.93
C TYR A 101 -2.38 11.78 7.99
N ASP A 102 -2.40 11.40 9.27
CA ASP A 102 -2.04 12.28 10.38
C ASP A 102 -0.62 12.81 10.24
N PHE A 103 0.33 11.97 9.81
CA PHE A 103 1.69 12.40 9.53
C PHE A 103 1.73 13.50 8.46
N PHE A 104 1.11 13.27 7.28
CA PHE A 104 1.13 14.25 6.20
C PHE A 104 0.43 15.56 6.59
N TRP A 105 -0.66 15.49 7.35
CA TRP A 105 -1.36 16.67 7.84
C TRP A 105 -0.55 17.44 8.89
N GLN A 106 0.01 16.75 9.89
CA GLN A 106 0.70 17.42 10.99
C GLN A 106 2.06 17.98 10.55
N ALA A 107 2.81 17.25 9.74
CA ALA A 107 4.14 17.65 9.28
C ALA A 107 4.08 18.69 8.13
N PHE A 108 3.15 18.51 7.19
CA PHE A 108 3.16 19.28 5.93
C PHE A 108 1.87 20.07 5.64
N LYS A 109 0.85 19.97 6.51
CA LYS A 109 -0.49 20.54 6.26
C LYS A 109 -1.10 20.07 4.94
N ARG A 110 -0.76 18.85 4.51
CA ARG A 110 -1.28 18.22 3.30
C ARG A 110 -2.57 17.47 3.61
N ASN A 111 -3.64 17.74 2.87
CA ASN A 111 -4.93 17.05 3.06
C ASN A 111 -5.01 15.78 2.19
N SER A 112 -4.65 14.62 2.76
CA SER A 112 -4.60 13.32 2.07
C SER A 112 -3.57 13.26 0.93
N LEU A 113 -3.57 12.17 0.16
CA LEU A 113 -2.51 11.85 -0.81
C LEU A 113 -2.43 12.87 -1.95
N ASP A 114 -3.56 13.42 -2.39
CA ASP A 114 -3.64 14.38 -3.51
C ASP A 114 -3.83 15.84 -3.08
N ASN A 115 -3.70 16.11 -1.78
CA ASN A 115 -3.96 17.42 -1.18
C ASN A 115 -5.41 17.93 -1.34
N GLN A 116 -6.34 17.08 -1.77
CA GLN A 116 -7.75 17.41 -2.00
C GLN A 116 -8.69 16.58 -1.12
N GLY A 117 -8.16 15.87 -0.12
CA GLY A 117 -8.97 15.08 0.82
C GLY A 117 -9.42 13.74 0.26
N LEU A 118 -8.62 13.10 -0.60
CA LEU A 118 -8.88 11.74 -1.07
C LEU A 118 -9.26 10.79 0.09
N VAL A 119 -10.34 10.02 -0.09
CA VAL A 119 -10.68 8.90 0.81
C VAL A 119 -9.60 7.83 0.73
N LEU A 120 -9.06 7.43 1.87
CA LEU A 120 -8.09 6.35 1.93
C LEU A 120 -8.81 5.01 1.92
N THR A 121 -8.86 4.38 0.75
CA THR A 121 -9.45 3.06 0.57
C THR A 121 -8.38 1.97 0.67
N GLY A 122 -8.68 0.88 1.37
CA GLY A 122 -7.81 -0.28 1.47
C GLY A 122 -8.60 -1.59 1.34
N SER A 123 -8.07 -2.56 0.60
CA SER A 123 -8.61 -3.92 0.48
C SER A 123 -7.64 -4.92 1.09
N VAL A 124 -8.09 -5.68 2.09
CA VAL A 124 -7.33 -6.77 2.73
C VAL A 124 -7.74 -8.14 2.20
N HIS A 125 -6.98 -9.17 2.56
CA HIS A 125 -7.19 -10.56 2.14
C HIS A 125 -7.27 -10.71 0.61
N TYR A 126 -6.41 -9.96 -0.09
CA TYR A 126 -6.34 -10.03 -1.54
C TYR A 126 -5.65 -11.31 -1.99
N GLY A 127 -6.36 -12.11 -2.79
CA GLY A 127 -5.86 -13.40 -3.26
C GLY A 127 -5.61 -14.41 -2.13
N ARG A 128 -4.99 -15.54 -2.49
CA ARG A 128 -4.58 -16.59 -1.54
C ARG A 128 -3.08 -16.57 -1.43
N GLU A 129 -2.57 -16.45 -0.20
CA GLU A 129 -1.13 -16.43 0.11
C GLU A 129 -0.37 -15.43 -0.77
N TYR A 130 -1.01 -14.30 -1.07
CA TYR A 130 -0.49 -13.31 -2.00
C TYR A 130 0.70 -12.59 -1.36
N GLN A 131 1.87 -12.71 -1.99
CA GLN A 131 3.13 -12.25 -1.43
C GLN A 131 3.43 -10.80 -1.82
N ASN A 132 2.45 -9.91 -1.68
CA ASN A 132 2.63 -8.49 -2.00
C ASN A 132 1.61 -7.55 -1.38
N ALA A 133 1.95 -6.25 -1.40
CA ALA A 133 1.02 -5.14 -1.30
C ALA A 133 1.34 -4.11 -2.40
N PHE A 134 0.35 -3.28 -2.75
CA PHE A 134 0.53 -2.25 -3.76
C PHE A 134 -0.51 -1.12 -3.68
N TRP A 135 -0.10 0.07 -4.09
CA TRP A 135 -0.99 1.16 -4.48
C TRP A 135 -1.36 1.05 -5.97
N ASN A 136 -2.67 1.00 -6.27
CA ASN A 136 -3.16 0.84 -7.65
C ASN A 136 -3.61 2.15 -8.34
N GLY A 137 -3.24 3.32 -7.80
CA GLY A 137 -3.69 4.63 -8.28
C GLY A 137 -4.98 5.14 -7.61
N GLN A 138 -5.75 4.25 -6.97
CA GLN A 138 -7.03 4.57 -6.32
C GLN A 138 -7.14 4.06 -4.88
N GLN A 139 -6.59 2.89 -4.59
CA GLN A 139 -6.67 2.24 -3.28
C GLN A 139 -5.43 1.40 -2.98
N MET A 140 -5.25 1.12 -1.71
CA MET A 140 -4.30 0.13 -1.20
C MET A 140 -4.84 -1.29 -1.33
N VAL A 141 -3.97 -2.24 -1.66
CA VAL A 141 -4.30 -3.67 -1.75
C VAL A 141 -3.26 -4.46 -0.95
N PHE A 142 -3.72 -5.31 -0.05
CA PHE A 142 -2.87 -6.08 0.86
C PHE A 142 -3.10 -7.58 0.70
N GLY A 143 -2.02 -8.32 0.42
CA GLY A 143 -1.97 -9.76 0.54
C GLY A 143 -1.68 -10.23 1.97
N ASP A 144 -2.01 -11.48 2.23
CA ASP A 144 -1.81 -12.12 3.54
C ASP A 144 -0.40 -12.73 3.71
N GLY A 145 0.39 -12.81 2.64
CA GLY A 145 1.64 -13.57 2.63
C GLY A 145 1.41 -15.09 2.78
N ASP A 146 2.49 -15.86 2.68
CA ASP A 146 2.45 -17.32 2.79
C ASP A 146 2.68 -17.82 4.23
N GLY A 147 3.00 -16.93 5.17
CA GLY A 147 3.29 -17.28 6.56
C GLY A 147 4.62 -18.01 6.78
N GLU A 148 5.35 -18.34 5.71
CA GLU A 148 6.69 -18.93 5.75
C GLU A 148 7.77 -17.89 5.39
N ILE A 149 7.63 -17.22 4.23
CA ILE A 149 8.58 -16.21 3.76
C ILE A 149 8.11 -14.81 4.15
N PHE A 150 6.84 -14.51 3.88
CA PHE A 150 6.23 -13.22 4.19
C PHE A 150 5.03 -13.38 5.12
N ASN A 151 4.96 -12.48 6.11
CA ASN A 151 3.76 -12.27 6.91
C ASN A 151 2.73 -11.45 6.12
N ARG A 152 1.55 -11.22 6.71
CA ARG A 152 0.54 -10.29 6.17
C ARG A 152 1.15 -8.91 5.91
N PHE A 153 0.81 -8.31 4.77
CA PHE A 153 1.43 -7.06 4.33
C PHE A 153 0.87 -5.81 5.03
N THR A 154 -0.12 -5.96 5.90
CA THR A 154 -0.61 -4.90 6.79
C THR A 154 0.25 -4.70 8.03
N ILE A 155 1.11 -5.66 8.40
CA ILE A 155 1.80 -5.68 9.71
C ILE A 155 2.87 -4.58 9.86
N ALA A 156 3.39 -4.06 8.75
CA ALA A 156 4.51 -3.11 8.74
C ALA A 156 4.02 -1.72 8.33
N ILE A 157 3.92 -0.79 9.29
CA ILE A 157 3.44 0.57 9.05
C ILE A 157 4.30 1.35 8.03
N ASP A 158 5.60 1.09 7.98
CA ASP A 158 6.51 1.67 6.99
C ASP A 158 6.22 1.19 5.57
N VAL A 159 5.82 -0.07 5.39
CA VAL A 159 5.35 -0.57 4.08
C VAL A 159 4.03 0.10 3.69
N VAL A 160 3.08 0.24 4.61
CA VAL A 160 1.82 0.96 4.35
C VAL A 160 2.09 2.43 3.97
N GLY A 161 2.99 3.09 4.71
CA GLY A 161 3.40 4.47 4.45
C GLY A 161 4.14 4.62 3.10
N HIS A 162 5.01 3.67 2.74
CA HIS A 162 5.70 3.62 1.44
C HIS A 162 4.68 3.59 0.29
N GLU A 163 3.73 2.66 0.36
CA GLU A 163 2.76 2.48 -0.72
C GLU A 163 1.81 3.68 -0.86
N LEU A 164 1.38 4.30 0.25
CA LEU A 164 0.59 5.52 0.20
C LEU A 164 1.38 6.73 -0.33
N ALA A 165 2.68 6.81 -0.02
CA ALA A 165 3.55 7.90 -0.48
C ALA A 165 3.76 7.90 -2.01
N HIS A 166 3.55 6.75 -2.66
CA HIS A 166 3.45 6.73 -4.11
C HIS A 166 2.30 7.60 -4.66
N GLY A 167 1.13 7.55 -4.03
CA GLY A 167 -0.01 8.40 -4.40
C GLY A 167 0.28 9.89 -4.24
N VAL A 168 1.11 10.27 -3.26
CA VAL A 168 1.62 11.65 -3.13
C VAL A 168 2.50 12.01 -4.33
N THR A 169 3.47 11.17 -4.66
CA THR A 169 4.35 11.40 -5.81
C THR A 169 3.58 11.50 -7.13
N GLU A 170 2.52 10.69 -7.32
CA GLU A 170 1.64 10.75 -8.49
C GLU A 170 0.90 12.07 -8.64
N SER A 171 0.41 12.62 -7.52
CA SER A 171 -0.34 13.88 -7.52
C SER A 171 0.53 15.14 -7.66
N GLU A 172 1.85 15.00 -7.51
CA GLU A 172 2.80 16.11 -7.51
C GLU A 172 3.77 16.04 -8.71
N ALA A 173 4.98 15.52 -8.49
CA ALA A 173 6.03 15.50 -9.49
C ALA A 173 5.81 14.46 -10.61
N GLY A 174 4.96 13.46 -10.38
CA GLY A 174 4.63 12.43 -11.37
C GLY A 174 5.87 11.68 -11.88
N LEU A 175 6.83 11.38 -11.01
CA LEU A 175 8.08 10.74 -11.39
C LEU A 175 7.82 9.42 -12.10
N VAL A 176 8.14 9.36 -13.39
CA VAL A 176 7.98 8.15 -14.21
C VAL A 176 8.81 7.01 -13.62
N TYR A 177 8.26 5.80 -13.65
CA TYR A 177 8.89 4.64 -13.03
C TYR A 177 9.99 4.03 -13.91
N PHE A 178 11.01 4.83 -14.22
CA PHE A 178 12.06 4.45 -15.16
C PHE A 178 13.42 5.03 -14.75
N GLN A 179 14.45 4.19 -14.77
CA GLN A 179 15.83 4.54 -14.43
C GLN A 179 15.91 5.37 -13.14
N GLN A 180 16.57 6.53 -13.18
CA GLN A 180 16.78 7.39 -12.02
C GLN A 180 15.47 7.99 -11.50
N ALA A 181 14.51 8.30 -12.37
CA ALA A 181 13.21 8.83 -11.94
C ALA A 181 12.42 7.76 -11.16
N GLY A 182 12.47 6.51 -11.60
CA GLY A 182 11.89 5.38 -10.86
C GLY A 182 12.59 5.14 -9.53
N ALA A 183 13.93 5.16 -9.52
CA ALA A 183 14.70 5.02 -8.28
C ALA A 183 14.41 6.15 -7.26
N LEU A 184 14.22 7.38 -7.74
CA LEU A 184 13.82 8.51 -6.88
C LEU A 184 12.39 8.37 -6.37
N ASN A 185 11.48 7.84 -7.19
CA ASN A 185 10.10 7.57 -6.79
C ASN A 185 10.04 6.57 -5.62
N GLU A 186 10.75 5.45 -5.75
CA GLU A 186 10.92 4.46 -4.68
C GLU A 186 11.58 5.06 -3.44
N SER A 187 12.68 5.80 -3.63
CA SER A 187 13.39 6.42 -2.51
C SER A 187 12.53 7.43 -1.75
N LEU A 188 11.66 8.19 -2.43
CA LEU A 188 10.73 9.09 -1.76
C LEU A 188 9.72 8.31 -0.93
N SER A 189 9.20 7.19 -1.45
CA SER A 189 8.30 6.32 -0.70
C SER A 189 8.98 5.72 0.54
N ASP A 190 10.23 5.28 0.44
CA ASP A 190 11.01 4.78 1.59
C ASP A 190 11.25 5.86 2.65
N VAL A 191 11.58 7.09 2.22
CA VAL A 191 11.77 8.23 3.10
C VAL A 191 10.47 8.54 3.86
N PHE A 192 9.34 8.66 3.16
CA PHE A 192 8.07 8.95 3.81
C PHE A 192 7.58 7.79 4.69
N GLY A 193 7.69 6.53 4.24
CA GLY A 193 7.36 5.36 5.05
C GLY A 193 8.16 5.31 6.36
N SER A 194 9.46 5.58 6.28
CA SER A 194 10.33 5.69 7.45
C SER A 194 9.90 6.84 8.39
N MET A 195 9.57 8.00 7.84
CA MET A 195 9.10 9.15 8.62
C MET A 195 7.74 8.90 9.29
N VAL A 196 6.81 8.20 8.61
CA VAL A 196 5.52 7.78 9.19
C VAL A 196 5.75 6.88 10.40
N LYS A 197 6.64 5.87 10.28
CA LYS A 197 7.01 4.99 11.38
C LYS A 197 7.62 5.76 12.55
N GLN A 198 8.56 6.66 12.27
CA GLN A 198 9.20 7.50 13.30
C GLN A 198 8.18 8.43 13.99
N PHE A 199 7.26 9.01 13.22
CA PHE A 199 6.17 9.85 13.72
C PHE A 199 5.26 9.05 14.66
N HIS A 200 4.83 7.86 14.24
CA HIS A 200 3.99 6.97 15.05
C HIS A 200 4.64 6.60 16.39
N LEU A 201 5.93 6.24 16.34
CA LEU A 201 6.70 5.81 17.50
C LEU A 201 7.31 6.98 18.31
N LYS A 202 7.10 8.23 17.89
CA LYS A 202 7.67 9.44 18.48
C LYS A 202 9.20 9.37 18.61
N GLN A 203 9.87 8.91 17.57
CA GLN A 203 11.32 8.72 17.53
C GLN A 203 12.04 9.95 16.99
N THR A 204 13.27 10.17 17.49
CA THR A 204 14.21 11.14 16.91
C THR A 204 15.16 10.44 15.94
N PRO A 205 15.84 11.16 15.04
CA PRO A 205 16.73 10.56 14.03
C PRO A 205 17.89 9.74 14.62
N THR A 206 18.29 10.02 15.86
CA THR A 206 19.45 9.38 16.52
C THR A 206 19.08 8.15 17.34
N ARG A 207 17.79 7.84 17.50
CA ARG A 207 17.36 6.66 18.26
C ARG A 207 17.46 5.43 17.34
N PRO A 208 18.24 4.39 17.70
CA PRO A 208 18.35 3.20 16.85
C PRO A 208 16.98 2.54 16.69
N THR A 209 16.63 2.18 15.46
CA THR A 209 15.47 1.33 15.15
C THR A 209 15.78 -0.07 15.67
N GLY A 210 15.13 -0.45 16.77
CA GLY A 210 15.20 -1.80 17.34
C GLY A 210 14.38 -2.81 16.56
#